data_AF-A0A7W0FY58-F1
#
_entry.id   AF-A0A7W0FY58-F1
#
_cell.length_a   1.000
_cell.length_b   1.000
_cell.length_c   1.000
_cell.angle_alpha   90.00
_cell.angle_beta   90.00
_cell.angle_gamma   90.00
#
_symmetry.space_group_name_H-M   'P 1'
#
loop_
_entity.id
_entity.type
_entity.pdbx_description
1 polymer ?
#
loop_
_entity_poly.entity_id
_entity_poly.type
_entity_poly.pdbx_seq_one_letter_code
_entity_poly.pdbx_strand_id
1 'polypeptide(L)'
;MLPKIDSELRLLQFRLPREFNSLIRYFSKILIFVCTSWNANSMLAQESLKPKANLTKTTNCTFYETAALAKAAVVDPATTTICITSYAESGDSPIRWMTRLSTPPNPVQPWHLQTSEGTYWQDTDGDFYPEFLGATVKNPDCSTALQDAFRAHMHLKMRLRGMGNVYTCAKQVHFDTTGFIDGGCDVDFNGTGRSRISFSLGVPSPCFLLAASGPQNDFWGRFLNLEIDANVNGIAAQFGRSDLSDPSNDFEIYINVKNNSKSKYAQALVMNAFYSSWFNITGNCGGIGTGLTAIQLNRCNMCSGFVAVGNGNNGLVFSNYTNGNSFAADIEVLTTGIIQLDATCGSNEIMCGAISNLTNAIDNHRGGPLRLRNITIGGVKNIFANPSATDSTWGGHGVTLDDAGQNPTQFDPGGMPRPNVWVLNKSGQPQWISLFGPNGSDRFEVYVRYWWDYSSKGVMVANSSPCGFIIQPGEKVSINYKKTVNKVYSWSWRPML
;
A
#
# COMPACT_ATOMS: atom_id res chain seq x y z
N MET A 1 12.72 26.33 25.13
CA MET A 1 13.57 25.10 25.14
C MET A 1 14.16 24.77 23.77
N LEU A 2 13.51 25.16 22.67
CA LEU A 2 13.98 24.94 21.27
C LEU A 2 15.29 25.65 20.83
N PRO A 3 15.69 26.84 21.33
CA PRO A 3 16.90 27.50 20.80
C PRO A 3 18.23 26.86 21.22
N LYS A 4 18.26 26.01 22.27
CA LYS A 4 19.49 25.39 22.79
C LYS A 4 19.89 24.09 22.07
N ILE A 5 18.96 23.45 21.35
CA ILE A 5 19.21 22.17 20.66
C ILE A 5 19.87 22.42 19.29
N ASP A 6 19.57 23.54 18.64
CA ASP A 6 20.11 23.87 17.32
C ASP A 6 21.61 24.26 17.36
N SER A 7 22.10 24.73 18.52
CA SER A 7 23.51 25.07 18.73
C SER A 7 24.41 23.84 18.98
N GLU A 8 23.89 22.77 19.60
CA GLU A 8 24.69 21.56 19.86
C GLU A 8 24.75 20.60 18.66
N LEU A 9 23.73 20.58 17.80
CA LEU A 9 23.75 19.79 16.56
C LEU A 9 24.75 20.31 15.51
N ARG A 10 25.03 21.62 15.49
CA ARG A 10 26.03 22.21 14.59
C ARG A 10 27.47 21.86 14.99
N LEU A 11 27.72 21.58 16.27
CA LEU A 11 29.04 21.18 16.76
C LEU A 11 29.40 19.72 16.43
N LEU A 12 28.41 18.85 16.20
CA LEU A 12 28.60 17.45 15.84
C LEU A 12 28.88 17.20 14.34
N GLN A 13 28.58 18.18 13.46
CA GLN A 13 28.81 18.04 12.02
C GLN A 13 30.28 18.14 11.58
N PHE A 14 31.19 18.57 12.46
CA PHE A 14 32.58 18.84 12.09
C PHE A 14 33.58 17.69 12.35
N ARG A 15 33.15 16.51 12.83
CA ARG A 15 34.09 15.44 13.23
C ARG A 15 33.70 13.99 12.92
N LEU A 16 32.94 13.70 11.85
CA LEU A 16 32.71 12.31 11.44
C LEU A 16 32.88 12.07 9.94
N PRO A 17 33.36 10.87 9.52
CA PRO A 17 33.54 10.52 8.12
C PRO A 17 32.22 10.53 7.33
N ARG A 18 32.30 10.80 6.02
CA ARG A 18 31.14 10.98 5.11
C ARG A 18 30.11 9.84 5.12
N GLU A 19 30.49 8.64 5.56
CA GLU A 19 29.64 7.46 5.60
C GLU A 19 28.63 7.47 6.78
N PHE A 20 28.83 8.33 7.79
CA PHE A 20 27.89 8.47 8.93
C PHE A 20 26.75 9.48 8.69
N ASN A 21 26.84 10.30 7.63
CA ASN A 21 25.84 11.34 7.35
C ASN A 21 24.51 10.80 6.79
N SER A 22 24.50 9.60 6.20
CA SER A 22 23.27 8.95 5.73
C SER A 22 22.47 8.37 6.90
N LEU A 23 23.14 7.79 7.90
CA LEU A 23 22.50 7.25 9.11
C LEU A 23 21.88 8.37 9.96
N ILE A 24 22.58 9.50 10.11
CA ILE A 24 22.06 10.65 10.88
C ILE A 24 20.84 11.27 10.19
N ARG A 25 20.79 11.33 8.86
CA ARG A 25 19.58 11.79 8.12
C ARG A 25 18.39 10.83 8.28
N TYR A 26 18.65 9.54 8.41
CA TYR A 26 17.61 8.52 8.64
C TYR A 26 17.09 8.59 10.08
N PHE A 27 17.97 8.72 11.06
CA PHE A 27 17.60 8.88 12.47
C PHE A 27 16.96 10.23 12.78
N SER A 28 17.36 11.33 12.12
CA SER A 28 16.71 12.64 12.31
C SER A 28 15.27 12.65 11.78
N LYS A 29 14.96 11.89 10.72
CA LYS A 29 13.57 11.76 10.23
C LYS A 29 12.70 10.91 11.16
N ILE A 30 13.26 9.83 11.73
CA ILE A 30 12.55 9.00 12.73
C ILE A 30 12.36 9.76 14.05
N LEU A 31 13.36 10.52 14.50
CA LEU A 31 13.27 11.30 15.74
C LEU A 31 12.29 12.48 15.61
N ILE A 32 12.19 13.11 14.43
CA ILE A 32 11.15 14.11 14.15
C ILE A 32 9.75 13.45 14.19
N PHE A 33 9.60 12.22 13.69
CA PHE A 33 8.31 11.49 13.71
C PHE A 33 7.90 11.01 15.12
N VAL A 34 8.87 10.65 15.97
CA VAL A 34 8.62 10.28 17.37
C VAL A 34 8.32 11.51 18.24
N CYS A 35 8.94 12.67 17.97
CA CYS A 35 8.63 13.91 18.69
C CYS A 35 7.29 14.55 18.25
N THR A 36 6.84 14.37 17.01
CA THR A 36 5.51 14.85 16.58
C THR A 36 4.37 13.96 17.07
N SER A 37 4.57 12.64 17.14
CA SER A 37 3.57 11.71 17.71
C SER A 37 3.45 11.80 19.23
N TRP A 38 4.51 12.15 19.95
CA TRP A 38 4.44 12.33 21.40
C TRP A 38 3.82 13.69 21.82
N ASN A 39 3.99 14.74 21.01
CA ASN A 39 3.32 16.03 21.24
C ASN A 39 1.84 16.06 20.78
N ALA A 40 1.43 15.18 19.85
CA ALA A 40 0.03 15.09 19.44
C ALA A 40 -0.88 14.56 20.57
N ASN A 41 -0.37 13.68 21.45
CA ASN A 41 -1.14 13.14 22.58
C ASN A 41 -1.22 14.08 23.78
N SER A 42 -0.31 15.06 23.92
CA SER A 42 -0.34 16.03 25.02
C SER A 42 -1.07 17.33 24.69
N MET A 43 -1.24 17.69 23.41
CA MET A 43 -2.08 18.82 23.01
C MET A 43 -3.58 18.49 22.96
N LEU A 44 -3.96 17.24 22.70
CA LEU A 44 -5.38 16.82 22.67
C LEU A 44 -6.03 16.72 24.07
N ALA A 45 -5.25 16.71 25.14
CA ALA A 45 -5.77 16.68 26.51
C ALA A 45 -5.90 18.08 27.17
N GLN A 46 -5.42 19.16 26.53
CA GLN A 46 -5.49 20.51 27.10
C GLN A 46 -6.51 21.45 26.43
N GLU A 47 -7.11 21.07 25.29
CA GLU A 47 -8.19 21.87 24.69
C GLU A 47 -9.59 21.56 25.26
N SER A 48 -9.76 20.51 26.06
CA SER A 48 -11.07 20.12 26.63
C SER A 48 -11.45 20.85 27.93
N LEU A 49 -10.69 21.87 28.36
CA LEU A 49 -10.98 22.64 29.57
C LEU A 49 -10.73 24.15 29.39
N LYS A 50 -11.21 24.72 28.27
CA LYS A 50 -11.47 26.17 28.24
C LYS A 50 -12.89 26.42 28.76
N PRO A 51 -13.05 27.23 29.83
CA PRO A 51 -14.36 27.54 30.38
C PRO A 51 -15.21 28.22 29.30
N LYS A 52 -16.50 27.89 29.27
CA LYS A 52 -17.56 28.54 28.47
C LYS A 52 -17.18 30.00 28.18
N ALA A 53 -16.59 30.24 27.02
CA ALA A 53 -16.40 31.58 26.55
C ALA A 53 -17.80 32.14 26.35
N ASN A 54 -18.11 33.23 27.06
CA ASN A 54 -19.25 34.06 26.73
C ASN A 54 -19.15 34.36 25.23
N LEU A 55 -20.03 33.74 24.44
CA LEU A 55 -20.25 34.05 23.04
C LEU A 55 -20.81 35.48 23.01
N THR A 56 -19.91 36.45 23.02
CA THR A 56 -20.23 37.83 22.72
C THR A 56 -20.84 37.84 21.33
N LYS A 57 -22.11 38.24 21.29
CA LYS A 57 -22.96 38.38 20.11
C LYS A 57 -22.23 39.20 19.04
N THR A 58 -21.45 38.54 18.18
CA THR A 58 -21.05 39.12 16.89
C THR A 58 -22.36 39.39 16.17
N THR A 59 -22.64 40.66 15.90
CA THR A 59 -23.97 41.20 15.59
C THR A 59 -24.69 40.58 14.40
N ASN A 60 -24.03 39.72 13.62
CA ASN A 60 -24.58 39.06 12.41
C ASN A 60 -24.54 37.52 12.45
N CYS A 61 -24.41 36.90 13.62
CA CYS A 61 -24.44 35.44 13.78
C CYS A 61 -25.61 34.95 14.66
N THR A 62 -26.32 33.92 14.20
CA THR A 62 -27.40 33.26 14.96
C THR A 62 -27.02 31.80 15.28
N PHE A 63 -27.35 31.32 16.49
CA PHE A 63 -27.01 29.97 16.95
C PHE A 63 -28.25 29.07 16.97
N TYR A 64 -28.08 27.83 16.53
CA TYR A 64 -29.07 26.77 16.57
C TYR A 64 -28.45 25.52 17.21
N GLU A 65 -29.21 24.85 18.07
CA GLU A 65 -28.70 23.62 18.70
C GLU A 65 -28.52 22.50 17.67
N THR A 66 -29.50 22.35 16.77
CA THR A 66 -29.55 21.26 15.78
C THR A 66 -29.83 21.77 14.37
N ALA A 67 -29.50 20.95 13.37
CA ALA A 67 -29.82 21.25 11.97
C ALA A 67 -31.34 21.34 11.73
N ALA A 68 -32.15 20.59 12.47
CA ALA A 68 -33.61 20.64 12.38
C ALA A 68 -34.16 21.99 12.88
N LEU A 69 -33.63 22.51 13.99
CA LEU A 69 -34.01 23.82 14.51
C LEU A 69 -33.60 24.96 13.57
N ALA A 70 -32.40 24.87 12.97
CA ALA A 70 -31.99 25.81 11.94
C ALA A 70 -32.96 25.78 10.75
N LYS A 71 -33.30 24.60 10.22
CA LYS A 71 -34.26 24.47 9.09
C LYS A 71 -35.64 25.04 9.39
N ALA A 72 -36.12 24.93 10.64
CA ALA A 72 -37.42 25.44 11.05
C ALA A 72 -37.42 26.95 11.39
N ALA A 73 -36.25 27.59 11.44
CA ALA A 73 -36.13 28.98 11.86
C ALA A 73 -36.56 29.96 10.77
N VAL A 74 -37.00 31.15 11.19
CA VAL A 74 -37.05 32.37 10.37
C VAL A 74 -35.87 33.23 10.81
N VAL A 75 -34.93 33.47 9.90
CA VAL A 75 -33.68 34.18 10.22
C VAL A 75 -33.76 35.65 9.82
N ASP A 76 -33.31 36.55 10.69
CA ASP A 76 -33.22 37.99 10.40
C ASP A 76 -32.48 38.24 9.07
N PRO A 77 -33.03 39.05 8.14
CA PRO A 77 -32.35 39.43 6.91
C PRO A 77 -30.95 40.03 7.08
N ALA A 78 -30.60 40.59 8.24
CA ALA A 78 -29.26 41.10 8.53
C ALA A 78 -28.25 40.02 8.94
N THR A 79 -28.71 38.82 9.31
CA THR A 79 -27.82 37.70 9.66
C THR A 79 -27.09 37.21 8.41
N THR A 80 -25.76 37.20 8.49
CA THR A 80 -24.88 36.72 7.41
C THR A 80 -24.34 35.32 7.68
N THR A 81 -24.37 34.88 8.94
CA THR A 81 -23.83 33.60 9.38
C THR A 81 -24.76 32.92 10.37
N ILE A 82 -24.89 31.60 10.26
CA ILE A 82 -25.51 30.77 11.29
C ILE A 82 -24.49 29.76 11.82
N CYS A 83 -24.64 29.42 13.09
CA CYS A 83 -23.86 28.41 13.79
C CYS A 83 -24.79 27.31 14.25
N ILE A 84 -24.45 26.06 13.93
CA ILE A 84 -25.22 24.88 14.32
C ILE A 84 -24.32 24.02 15.19
N THR A 85 -24.70 23.76 16.43
CA THR A 85 -23.80 23.11 17.40
C THR A 85 -23.77 21.59 17.31
N SER A 86 -24.81 20.98 16.72
CA SER A 86 -24.87 19.55 16.44
C SER A 86 -25.81 19.23 15.28
N TYR A 87 -25.79 18.00 14.77
CA TYR A 87 -26.67 17.58 13.68
C TYR A 87 -28.09 17.34 14.19
N ALA A 88 -28.29 16.38 15.08
CA ALA A 88 -29.58 16.01 15.67
C ALA A 88 -29.56 16.01 17.20
N GLU A 89 -28.44 15.67 17.82
CA GLU A 89 -28.28 15.59 19.27
C GLU A 89 -26.93 16.13 19.72
N SER A 90 -26.81 16.57 20.97
CA SER A 90 -25.56 17.15 21.47
C SER A 90 -24.36 16.22 21.27
N GLY A 91 -23.33 16.70 20.56
CA GLY A 91 -22.08 16.00 20.33
C GLY A 91 -22.08 14.99 19.17
N ASP A 92 -23.16 14.87 18.40
CA ASP A 92 -23.23 13.96 17.25
C ASP A 92 -22.56 14.50 15.97
N SER A 93 -22.20 15.78 15.96
CA SER A 93 -21.36 16.44 14.96
C SER A 93 -20.49 17.51 15.61
N PRO A 94 -19.44 18.00 14.94
CA PRO A 94 -18.75 19.21 15.35
C PRO A 94 -19.67 20.42 15.14
N ILE A 95 -19.23 21.58 15.66
CA ILE A 95 -19.89 22.85 15.38
C ILE A 95 -19.73 23.17 13.89
N ARG A 96 -20.84 23.53 13.25
CA ARG A 96 -20.93 23.87 11.83
C ARG A 96 -21.21 25.36 11.66
N TRP A 97 -20.43 26.02 10.80
CA TRP A 97 -20.59 27.44 10.49
C TRP A 97 -21.00 27.60 9.04
N MET A 98 -22.14 28.27 8.81
CA MET A 98 -22.68 28.43 7.47
C MET A 98 -22.91 29.90 7.15
N THR A 99 -22.56 30.30 5.94
CA THR A 99 -22.76 31.66 5.42
C THR A 99 -24.00 31.68 4.53
N ARG A 100 -24.70 32.81 4.55
CA ARG A 100 -25.87 33.04 3.72
C ARG A 100 -25.50 33.11 2.24
N LEU A 101 -26.25 32.41 1.39
CA LEU A 101 -26.15 32.55 -0.06
C LEU A 101 -26.99 33.74 -0.53
N SER A 102 -26.42 34.57 -1.42
CA SER A 102 -27.10 35.74 -2.00
C SER A 102 -28.22 35.37 -2.98
N THR A 103 -28.16 34.16 -3.53
CA THR A 103 -29.14 33.61 -4.46
C THR A 103 -29.38 32.14 -4.14
N PRO A 104 -30.60 31.62 -4.34
CA PRO A 104 -30.85 30.18 -4.24
C PRO A 104 -29.88 29.39 -5.12
N PRO A 105 -29.24 28.34 -4.59
CA PRO A 105 -28.36 27.49 -5.38
C PRO A 105 -29.16 26.69 -6.40
N ASN A 106 -28.62 26.52 -7.61
CA ASN A 106 -29.24 25.74 -8.66
C ASN A 106 -28.19 24.82 -9.34
N PRO A 107 -28.29 23.49 -9.18
CA PRO A 107 -29.27 22.77 -8.35
C PRO A 107 -29.02 22.96 -6.85
N VAL A 108 -30.07 22.78 -6.05
CA VAL A 108 -29.94 22.64 -4.59
C VAL A 108 -29.29 21.30 -4.28
N GLN A 109 -28.29 21.29 -3.41
CA GLN A 109 -27.48 20.13 -3.05
C GLN A 109 -27.72 19.72 -1.60
N PRO A 110 -27.44 18.46 -1.23
CA PRO A 110 -27.66 17.96 0.14
C PRO A 110 -26.94 18.74 1.26
N TRP A 111 -25.81 19.39 0.95
CA TRP A 111 -25.06 20.20 1.91
C TRP A 111 -25.61 21.61 2.10
N HIS A 112 -26.51 22.09 1.22
CA HIS A 112 -27.20 23.35 1.45
C HIS A 112 -28.25 23.17 2.55
N LEU A 113 -28.34 24.14 3.46
CA LEU A 113 -29.41 24.22 4.43
C LEU A 113 -30.39 25.31 3.99
N GLN A 114 -31.66 24.97 3.86
CA GLN A 114 -32.74 25.94 3.63
C GLN A 114 -33.49 26.17 4.95
N THR A 115 -33.60 27.43 5.37
CA THR A 115 -34.44 27.85 6.50
C THR A 115 -35.90 28.03 6.05
N SER A 116 -36.84 28.13 6.99
CA SER A 116 -38.29 28.08 6.69
C SER A 116 -38.79 29.24 5.82
N GLU A 117 -38.10 30.38 5.84
CA GLU A 117 -38.36 31.54 4.99
C GLU A 117 -37.75 31.44 3.59
N GLY A 118 -37.06 30.34 3.28
CA GLY A 118 -36.51 30.04 1.97
C GLY A 118 -35.07 30.51 1.74
N THR A 119 -34.39 31.07 2.75
CA THR A 119 -32.97 31.42 2.68
C THR A 119 -32.11 30.16 2.60
N TYR A 120 -31.07 30.18 1.76
CA TYR A 120 -30.08 29.11 1.69
C TYR A 120 -28.76 29.47 2.37
N TRP A 121 -28.15 28.47 2.99
CA TRP A 121 -26.89 28.56 3.73
C TRP A 121 -25.92 27.50 3.23
N GLN A 122 -24.62 27.81 3.26
CA GLN A 122 -23.55 26.91 2.85
C GLN A 122 -22.32 27.08 3.75
N ASP A 123 -21.59 26.00 3.99
CA ASP A 123 -20.26 26.06 4.62
C ASP A 123 -19.27 26.79 3.71
N THR A 124 -18.42 27.63 4.30
CA THR A 124 -17.50 28.50 3.55
C THR A 124 -16.04 28.34 3.94
N ASP A 125 -15.75 27.68 5.06
CA ASP A 125 -14.37 27.51 5.53
C ASP A 125 -14.25 26.30 6.47
N GLY A 126 -13.02 25.79 6.61
CA GLY A 126 -12.65 24.71 7.52
C GLY A 126 -12.72 23.30 6.93
N ASP A 127 -12.86 22.33 7.82
CA ASP A 127 -13.04 20.92 7.49
C ASP A 127 -14.54 20.60 7.31
N PHE A 128 -14.87 19.76 6.33
CA PHE A 128 -16.21 19.25 6.12
C PHE A 128 -16.34 17.88 6.77
N TYR A 129 -17.44 17.64 7.49
CA TYR A 129 -17.66 16.39 8.23
C TYR A 129 -18.88 15.65 7.70
N PRO A 130 -18.82 14.30 7.50
CA PRO A 130 -19.98 13.49 7.15
C PRO A 130 -21.18 13.68 8.09
N GLU A 131 -20.92 13.96 9.37
CA GLU A 131 -21.91 14.21 10.40
C GLU A 131 -22.77 15.44 10.10
N PHE A 132 -22.27 16.43 9.36
CA PHE A 132 -23.07 17.59 8.92
C PHE A 132 -24.24 17.19 8.02
N LEU A 133 -24.16 16.01 7.40
CA LEU A 133 -25.18 15.42 6.52
C LEU A 133 -25.85 14.18 7.16
N GLY A 134 -25.61 13.94 8.45
CA GLY A 134 -26.29 12.90 9.20
C GLY A 134 -25.60 11.54 9.21
N ALA A 135 -24.32 11.44 8.82
CA ALA A 135 -23.52 10.22 9.04
C ALA A 135 -23.09 10.11 10.52
N THR A 136 -24.04 10.07 11.44
CA THR A 136 -23.78 10.00 12.90
C THR A 136 -23.73 8.56 13.39
N VAL A 137 -23.17 8.32 14.57
CA VAL A 137 -23.07 6.98 15.19
C VAL A 137 -24.45 6.30 15.37
N LYS A 138 -25.52 7.10 15.50
CA LYS A 138 -26.89 6.61 15.64
C LYS A 138 -27.56 6.30 14.31
N ASN A 139 -26.99 6.73 13.19
CA ASN A 139 -27.55 6.45 11.89
C ASN A 139 -27.22 4.99 11.48
N PRO A 140 -28.23 4.12 11.31
CA PRO A 140 -28.00 2.73 10.91
C PRO A 140 -27.51 2.59 9.46
N ASP A 141 -27.65 3.64 8.62
CA ASP A 141 -27.14 3.66 7.24
C ASP A 141 -26.58 5.04 6.87
N CYS A 142 -25.27 5.18 7.01
CA CYS A 142 -24.48 6.36 6.64
C CYS A 142 -24.15 6.44 5.14
N SER A 143 -24.57 5.47 4.31
CA SER A 143 -24.08 5.33 2.94
C SER A 143 -24.33 6.57 2.08
N THR A 144 -25.54 7.16 2.16
CA THR A 144 -25.89 8.37 1.41
C THR A 144 -25.16 9.59 1.94
N ALA A 145 -25.14 9.77 3.26
CA ALA A 145 -24.50 10.92 3.89
C ALA A 145 -22.98 10.97 3.63
N LEU A 146 -22.30 9.82 3.60
CA LEU A 146 -20.88 9.75 3.22
C LEU A 146 -20.64 10.13 1.76
N GLN A 147 -21.49 9.67 0.83
CA GLN A 147 -21.38 10.02 -0.59
C GLN A 147 -21.63 11.52 -0.82
N ASP A 148 -22.66 12.06 -0.17
CA ASP A 148 -22.96 13.48 -0.25
C ASP A 148 -21.87 14.34 0.39
N ALA A 149 -21.22 13.85 1.47
CA ALA A 149 -20.12 14.55 2.12
C ALA A 149 -18.86 14.56 1.25
N PHE A 150 -18.58 13.45 0.56
CA PHE A 150 -17.50 13.41 -0.43
C PHE A 150 -17.74 14.39 -1.58
N ARG A 151 -18.98 14.45 -2.11
CA ARG A 151 -19.35 15.42 -3.15
C ARG A 151 -19.25 16.86 -2.67
N ALA A 152 -19.72 17.13 -1.44
CA ALA A 152 -19.61 18.45 -0.81
C ALA A 152 -18.14 18.86 -0.67
N HIS A 153 -17.30 17.97 -0.13
CA HIS A 153 -15.86 18.16 -0.02
C HIS A 153 -15.22 18.55 -1.37
N MET A 154 -15.50 17.78 -2.42
CA MET A 154 -14.96 18.03 -3.75
C MET A 154 -15.47 19.36 -4.34
N HIS A 155 -16.74 19.70 -4.12
CA HIS A 155 -17.35 20.93 -4.64
C HIS A 155 -16.87 22.18 -3.91
N LEU A 156 -16.83 22.12 -2.58
CA LEU A 156 -16.48 23.23 -1.70
C LEU A 156 -14.96 23.39 -1.55
N LYS A 157 -14.17 22.41 -2.02
CA LYS A 157 -12.70 22.37 -1.88
C LYS A 157 -12.24 22.47 -0.41
N MET A 158 -13.06 21.91 0.47
CA MET A 158 -12.72 21.76 1.89
C MET A 158 -11.91 20.48 2.06
N ARG A 159 -11.52 20.11 3.28
CA ARG A 159 -10.99 18.76 3.59
C ARG A 159 -12.12 17.92 4.19
N LEU A 160 -12.28 16.67 3.76
CA LEU A 160 -13.25 15.76 4.36
C LEU A 160 -12.63 15.10 5.58
N ARG A 161 -13.22 15.34 6.76
CA ARG A 161 -12.73 14.78 8.02
C ARG A 161 -13.72 13.85 8.71
N GLY A 162 -13.19 12.75 9.23
CA GLY A 162 -13.91 11.89 10.18
C GLY A 162 -13.74 12.35 11.62
N MET A 163 -14.75 12.16 12.46
CA MET A 163 -14.69 12.50 13.89
C MET A 163 -14.04 11.43 14.79
N GLY A 164 -13.64 10.28 14.26
CA GLY A 164 -13.27 9.11 15.06
C GLY A 164 -14.44 8.17 15.31
N ASN A 165 -15.41 8.10 14.38
CA ASN A 165 -16.65 7.33 14.50
C ASN A 165 -16.67 6.09 13.60
N VAL A 166 -17.54 5.14 13.94
CA VAL A 166 -17.89 4.03 13.04
C VAL A 166 -19.12 4.42 12.20
N TYR A 167 -18.92 4.56 10.90
CA TYR A 167 -19.97 4.86 9.93
C TYR A 167 -20.54 3.56 9.35
N THR A 168 -21.68 3.12 9.88
CA THR A 168 -22.33 1.89 9.42
C THR A 168 -23.02 2.13 8.08
N CYS A 169 -22.73 1.32 7.07
CA CYS A 169 -23.25 1.45 5.71
C CYS A 169 -24.06 0.22 5.33
N ALA A 170 -25.29 0.41 4.86
CA ALA A 170 -26.16 -0.67 4.37
C ALA A 170 -26.19 -0.74 2.82
N LYS A 171 -25.45 0.14 2.13
CA LYS A 171 -25.34 0.20 0.67
C LYS A 171 -23.87 0.40 0.28
N GLN A 172 -23.58 0.23 -1.01
CA GLN A 172 -22.29 0.62 -1.56
C GLN A 172 -22.07 2.12 -1.33
N VAL A 173 -20.86 2.49 -0.93
CA VAL A 173 -20.38 3.87 -0.88
C VAL A 173 -19.51 4.12 -2.10
N HIS A 174 -20.04 4.91 -3.03
CA HIS A 174 -19.32 5.32 -4.23
C HIS A 174 -18.90 6.78 -4.12
N PHE A 175 -17.61 6.99 -3.87
CA PHE A 175 -16.97 8.29 -3.97
C PHE A 175 -16.73 8.59 -5.46
N ASP A 176 -17.76 9.17 -6.07
CA ASP A 176 -17.78 9.49 -7.49
C ASP A 176 -16.99 10.77 -7.78
N THR A 177 -15.98 10.64 -8.63
CA THR A 177 -15.08 11.71 -9.04
C THR A 177 -15.48 12.37 -10.37
N THR A 178 -16.60 11.95 -10.97
CA THR A 178 -17.12 12.52 -12.23
C THR A 178 -17.37 14.01 -12.12
N GLY A 179 -16.92 14.77 -13.13
CA GLY A 179 -17.13 16.22 -13.22
C GLY A 179 -16.12 17.06 -12.45
N PHE A 180 -15.23 16.44 -11.67
CA PHE A 180 -14.12 17.12 -11.00
C PHE A 180 -12.84 17.00 -11.85
N ILE A 181 -12.81 17.73 -12.96
CA ILE A 181 -11.64 17.82 -13.85
C ILE A 181 -10.58 18.71 -13.17
N ASP A 182 -9.32 18.28 -13.16
CA ASP A 182 -8.17 18.97 -12.56
C ASP A 182 -8.28 19.22 -11.04
N GLY A 183 -9.21 18.54 -10.36
CA GLY A 183 -9.45 18.64 -8.93
C GLY A 183 -8.74 17.54 -8.15
N GLY A 184 -8.23 17.90 -6.97
CA GLY A 184 -7.71 16.94 -5.99
C GLY A 184 -8.72 16.64 -4.89
N CYS A 185 -8.63 15.46 -4.28
CA CYS A 185 -9.30 15.16 -3.02
C CYS A 185 -8.34 15.21 -1.82
N ASP A 186 -8.85 15.54 -0.63
CA ASP A 186 -8.11 15.46 0.63
C ASP A 186 -9.06 14.95 1.71
N VAL A 187 -8.93 13.65 1.99
CA VAL A 187 -9.79 12.90 2.90
C VAL A 187 -8.92 12.41 4.06
N ASP A 188 -9.29 12.75 5.29
CA ASP A 188 -8.54 12.38 6.51
C ASP A 188 -9.49 11.93 7.62
N PHE A 189 -9.48 10.63 7.92
CA PHE A 189 -10.40 10.00 8.85
C PHE A 189 -9.85 9.91 10.29
N ASN A 190 -8.94 10.80 10.70
CA ASN A 190 -8.53 11.01 12.11
C ASN A 190 -8.05 9.73 12.85
N GLY A 191 -7.36 8.84 12.14
CA GLY A 191 -6.65 7.68 12.67
C GLY A 191 -7.25 6.34 12.25
N THR A 192 -6.40 5.43 11.73
CA THR A 192 -6.78 4.03 11.50
C THR A 192 -7.21 3.37 12.82
N GLY A 193 -8.35 2.69 12.82
CA GLY A 193 -8.97 2.11 14.03
C GLY A 193 -9.80 3.09 14.88
N ARG A 194 -9.76 4.40 14.59
CA ARG A 194 -10.64 5.41 15.23
C ARG A 194 -11.85 5.69 14.37
N SER A 195 -11.66 6.21 13.15
CA SER A 195 -12.76 6.29 12.20
C SER A 195 -12.75 5.13 11.24
N ARG A 196 -13.92 4.56 11.01
CA ARG A 196 -14.09 3.40 10.14
C ARG A 196 -15.38 3.50 9.35
N ILE A 197 -15.31 3.17 8.07
CA ILE A 197 -16.49 2.87 7.26
C ILE A 197 -16.73 1.35 7.36
N SER A 198 -17.85 0.96 7.96
CA SER A 198 -18.18 -0.44 8.23
C SER A 198 -19.41 -0.84 7.43
N PHE A 199 -19.28 -1.87 6.59
CA PHE A 199 -20.37 -2.33 5.74
C PHE A 199 -21.16 -3.48 6.38
N SER A 200 -22.48 -3.37 6.31
CA SER A 200 -23.41 -4.42 6.73
C SER A 200 -23.34 -5.64 5.82
N LEU A 201 -23.87 -6.78 6.28
CA LEU A 201 -24.02 -7.96 5.43
C LEU A 201 -24.94 -7.66 4.23
N GLY A 202 -24.63 -8.25 3.07
CA GLY A 202 -25.43 -8.14 1.87
C GLY A 202 -25.15 -6.90 1.00
N VAL A 203 -24.22 -6.02 1.40
CA VAL A 203 -23.77 -4.91 0.55
C VAL A 203 -23.08 -5.47 -0.72
N PRO A 204 -23.37 -4.94 -1.92
CA PRO A 204 -22.70 -5.37 -3.15
C PRO A 204 -21.18 -5.12 -3.11
N SER A 205 -20.43 -5.93 -3.85
CA SER A 205 -18.99 -5.74 -4.09
C SER A 205 -18.77 -4.93 -5.38
N PRO A 206 -17.84 -3.95 -5.43
CA PRO A 206 -17.07 -3.45 -4.30
C PRO A 206 -17.96 -2.69 -3.31
N CYS A 207 -17.72 -2.79 -1.99
CA CYS A 207 -18.54 -2.05 -1.02
C CYS A 207 -18.16 -0.58 -0.96
N PHE A 208 -16.86 -0.31 -1.00
CA PHE A 208 -16.30 1.03 -1.17
C PHE A 208 -15.71 1.15 -2.56
N LEU A 209 -16.13 2.17 -3.31
CA LEU A 209 -15.61 2.46 -4.64
C LEU A 209 -15.19 3.93 -4.71
N LEU A 210 -13.92 4.20 -5.00
CA LEU A 210 -13.46 5.50 -5.49
C LEU A 210 -13.23 5.36 -6.99
N ALA A 211 -14.07 5.96 -7.82
CA ALA A 211 -13.97 5.90 -9.29
C ALA A 211 -14.89 6.94 -9.93
N ALA A 212 -14.63 7.32 -11.18
CA ALA A 212 -15.61 8.08 -11.94
C ALA A 212 -16.70 7.18 -12.54
N SER A 213 -17.95 7.56 -12.34
CA SER A 213 -19.10 7.02 -13.10
C SER A 213 -18.99 7.27 -14.62
N GLY A 214 -18.39 8.39 -15.01
CA GLY A 214 -18.17 8.78 -16.42
C GLY A 214 -16.70 8.74 -16.86
N PRO A 215 -16.40 9.14 -18.10
CA PRO A 215 -15.03 9.41 -18.53
C PRO A 215 -14.40 10.49 -17.64
N GLN A 216 -13.17 10.26 -17.19
CA GLN A 216 -12.41 11.21 -16.39
C GLN A 216 -10.99 11.33 -16.94
N ASN A 217 -10.41 12.52 -16.82
CA ASN A 217 -8.97 12.74 -16.99
C ASN A 217 -8.22 12.30 -15.72
N ASP A 218 -6.92 12.60 -15.68
CA ASP A 218 -6.07 12.38 -14.51
C ASP A 218 -6.69 12.94 -13.22
N PHE A 219 -6.80 12.08 -12.21
CA PHE A 219 -7.27 12.43 -10.87
C PHE A 219 -6.12 12.33 -9.87
N TRP A 220 -6.10 13.16 -8.83
CA TRP A 220 -5.07 13.17 -7.79
C TRP A 220 -5.68 13.40 -6.41
N GLY A 221 -4.92 13.14 -5.35
CA GLY A 221 -5.37 13.49 -4.00
C GLY A 221 -4.80 12.64 -2.88
N ARG A 222 -5.42 12.76 -1.71
CA ARG A 222 -4.96 12.11 -0.48
C ARG A 222 -6.09 11.43 0.24
N PHE A 223 -5.85 10.19 0.65
CA PHE A 223 -6.72 9.41 1.52
C PHE A 223 -5.90 8.98 2.73
N LEU A 224 -6.14 9.61 3.88
CA LEU A 224 -5.37 9.38 5.08
C LEU A 224 -6.22 8.78 6.19
N ASN A 225 -5.59 7.86 6.91
CA ASN A 225 -6.09 7.33 8.18
C ASN A 225 -7.50 6.73 8.11
N LEU A 226 -7.84 6.09 6.99
CA LEU A 226 -9.16 5.50 6.77
C LEU A 226 -9.12 3.98 7.01
N GLU A 227 -10.04 3.49 7.83
CA GLU A 227 -10.32 2.06 7.97
C GLU A 227 -11.61 1.68 7.25
N ILE A 228 -11.57 0.58 6.49
CA ILE A 228 -12.71 0.01 5.79
C ILE A 228 -12.89 -1.44 6.25
N ASP A 229 -14.03 -1.73 6.87
CA ASP A 229 -14.40 -3.08 7.26
C ASP A 229 -15.57 -3.59 6.41
N ALA A 230 -15.38 -4.76 5.83
CA ALA A 230 -16.41 -5.44 5.05
C ALA A 230 -16.46 -6.94 5.38
N ASN A 231 -17.51 -7.58 4.89
CA ASN A 231 -17.66 -9.03 4.87
C ASN A 231 -18.42 -9.43 3.60
N VAL A 232 -17.72 -9.40 2.47
CA VAL A 232 -18.34 -9.56 1.14
C VAL A 232 -17.65 -10.56 0.23
N ASN A 233 -18.45 -11.22 -0.60
CA ASN A 233 -18.01 -12.19 -1.60
C ASN A 233 -17.49 -11.45 -2.83
N GLY A 234 -16.37 -10.77 -2.69
CA GLY A 234 -15.78 -9.92 -3.72
C GLY A 234 -14.81 -8.91 -3.12
N ILE A 235 -14.64 -7.78 -3.79
CA ILE A 235 -13.75 -6.70 -3.39
C ILE A 235 -14.41 -5.91 -2.24
N ALA A 236 -13.67 -5.64 -1.16
CA ALA A 236 -14.17 -4.76 -0.10
C ALA A 236 -13.99 -3.29 -0.50
N ALA A 237 -12.77 -2.89 -0.87
CA ALA A 237 -12.48 -1.55 -1.35
C ALA A 237 -11.80 -1.59 -2.72
N GLN A 238 -12.32 -0.78 -3.64
CA GLN A 238 -11.74 -0.57 -4.97
C GLN A 238 -11.45 0.91 -5.17
N PHE A 239 -10.22 1.20 -5.58
CA PHE A 239 -9.77 2.51 -6.02
C PHE A 239 -9.48 2.41 -7.52
N GLY A 240 -10.10 3.26 -8.32
CA GLY A 240 -10.09 3.22 -9.77
C GLY A 240 -11.11 2.24 -10.38
N ARG A 241 -11.48 2.44 -11.64
CA ARG A 241 -12.40 1.61 -12.42
C ARG A 241 -11.75 0.29 -12.81
N SER A 242 -12.59 -0.74 -12.93
CA SER A 242 -12.16 -2.09 -13.34
C SER A 242 -11.71 -2.17 -14.80
N ASP A 243 -12.16 -1.24 -15.64
CA ASP A 243 -11.74 -1.12 -17.04
C ASP A 243 -10.43 -0.34 -17.23
N LEU A 244 -9.82 0.13 -16.13
CA LEU A 244 -8.54 0.84 -16.11
C LEU A 244 -8.54 2.16 -16.89
N SER A 245 -9.72 2.75 -17.12
CA SER A 245 -9.89 3.95 -17.94
C SER A 245 -9.79 5.26 -17.17
N ASP A 246 -9.68 5.23 -15.84
CA ASP A 246 -9.52 6.39 -14.96
C ASP A 246 -8.10 6.46 -14.37
N PRO A 247 -7.14 7.09 -15.09
CA PRO A 247 -5.80 7.25 -14.57
C PRO A 247 -5.81 8.10 -13.28
N SER A 248 -5.19 7.56 -12.25
CA SER A 248 -5.01 8.17 -10.93
C SER A 248 -3.53 8.44 -10.71
N ASN A 249 -3.13 9.70 -10.56
CA ASN A 249 -1.73 10.09 -10.44
C ASN A 249 -1.48 10.82 -9.12
N ASP A 250 -0.24 10.78 -8.62
CA ASP A 250 0.22 11.60 -7.49
C ASP A 250 -0.64 11.46 -6.22
N PHE A 251 -1.04 10.22 -5.89
CA PHE A 251 -1.81 9.94 -4.68
C PHE A 251 -0.95 9.71 -3.45
N GLU A 252 -1.42 10.17 -2.30
CA GLU A 252 -0.98 9.70 -0.98
C GLU A 252 -2.10 8.88 -0.33
N ILE A 253 -1.90 7.56 -0.20
CA ILE A 253 -2.90 6.65 0.36
C ILE A 253 -2.38 6.00 1.62
N TYR A 254 -3.01 6.29 2.75
CA TYR A 254 -2.86 5.60 4.02
C TYR A 254 -4.20 5.03 4.47
N ILE A 255 -4.42 3.74 4.20
CA ILE A 255 -5.66 3.04 4.52
C ILE A 255 -5.42 1.63 5.10
N ASN A 256 -6.38 1.17 5.90
CA ASN A 256 -6.49 -0.22 6.33
C ASN A 256 -7.81 -0.81 5.83
N VAL A 257 -7.75 -1.93 5.13
CA VAL A 257 -8.94 -2.59 4.58
C VAL A 257 -9.02 -4.03 5.06
N LYS A 258 -10.17 -4.38 5.64
CA LYS A 258 -10.47 -5.73 6.10
C LYS A 258 -11.68 -6.30 5.37
N ASN A 259 -11.53 -7.46 4.77
CA ASN A 259 -12.64 -8.25 4.24
C ASN A 259 -12.73 -9.58 5.00
N ASN A 260 -13.68 -9.68 5.94
CA ASN A 260 -13.86 -10.87 6.77
C ASN A 260 -14.48 -12.06 6.03
N SER A 261 -14.81 -11.93 4.75
CA SER A 261 -15.38 -13.02 3.98
C SER A 261 -14.39 -14.16 3.79
N LYS A 262 -14.91 -15.38 3.87
CA LYS A 262 -14.21 -16.65 3.60
C LYS A 262 -14.44 -17.15 2.18
N SER A 263 -15.20 -16.42 1.37
CA SER A 263 -15.48 -16.76 -0.02
C SER A 263 -14.23 -16.71 -0.86
N LYS A 264 -14.05 -17.68 -1.77
CA LYS A 264 -12.90 -17.73 -2.67
C LYS A 264 -12.69 -16.53 -3.60
N TYR A 265 -13.68 -15.65 -3.67
CA TYR A 265 -13.66 -14.42 -4.46
C TYR A 265 -13.36 -13.17 -3.63
N ALA A 266 -13.18 -13.31 -2.30
CA ALA A 266 -12.98 -12.16 -1.44
C ALA A 266 -11.60 -11.53 -1.67
N GLN A 267 -11.61 -10.21 -1.82
CA GLN A 267 -10.42 -9.37 -1.91
C GLN A 267 -10.56 -8.21 -0.93
N ALA A 268 -9.48 -7.84 -0.24
CA ALA A 268 -9.55 -6.69 0.67
C ALA A 268 -9.46 -5.38 -0.14
N LEU A 269 -8.36 -5.20 -0.87
CA LEU A 269 -8.11 -3.96 -1.60
C LEU A 269 -7.72 -4.23 -3.05
N VAL A 270 -8.35 -3.50 -3.97
CA VAL A 270 -7.95 -3.40 -5.38
C VAL A 270 -7.62 -1.97 -5.73
N MET A 271 -6.45 -1.76 -6.34
CA MET A 271 -6.01 -0.48 -6.85
C MET A 271 -5.82 -0.56 -8.36
N ASN A 272 -6.54 0.25 -9.12
CA ASN A 272 -6.56 0.27 -10.57
C ASN A 272 -5.96 1.58 -11.09
N ALA A 273 -5.02 1.48 -12.04
CA ALA A 273 -4.48 2.61 -12.80
C ALA A 273 -3.87 3.73 -11.94
N PHE A 274 -3.08 3.38 -10.92
CA PHE A 274 -2.32 4.34 -10.11
C PHE A 274 -0.92 4.57 -10.67
N TYR A 275 -0.49 5.83 -10.79
CA TYR A 275 0.86 6.18 -11.25
C TYR A 275 1.53 7.13 -10.27
N SER A 276 2.85 7.01 -10.11
CA SER A 276 3.68 7.95 -9.34
C SER A 276 3.19 8.21 -7.91
N SER A 277 2.56 7.23 -7.27
CA SER A 277 1.82 7.41 -6.02
C SER A 277 2.56 6.81 -4.81
N TRP A 278 2.26 7.32 -3.61
CA TRP A 278 2.77 6.83 -2.34
C TRP A 278 1.70 6.05 -1.58
N PHE A 279 2.01 4.80 -1.23
CA PHE A 279 1.12 3.87 -0.53
C PHE A 279 1.62 3.58 0.88
N ASN A 280 0.71 3.60 1.84
CA ASN A 280 0.84 3.03 3.18
C ASN A 280 -0.43 2.23 3.45
N ILE A 281 -0.50 1.06 2.82
CA ILE A 281 -1.74 0.30 2.70
C ILE A 281 -1.65 -1.01 3.46
N THR A 282 -2.73 -1.33 4.17
CA THR A 282 -2.91 -2.63 4.82
C THR A 282 -4.14 -3.33 4.23
N GLY A 283 -3.99 -4.58 3.82
CA GLY A 283 -5.07 -5.41 3.30
C GLY A 283 -5.16 -6.74 4.05
N ASN A 284 -6.34 -7.03 4.59
CA ASN A 284 -6.59 -8.26 5.36
C ASN A 284 -7.83 -9.01 4.85
N CYS A 285 -7.71 -10.33 4.68
CA CYS A 285 -8.84 -11.20 4.33
C CYS A 285 -9.29 -12.10 5.50
N GLY A 286 -10.36 -12.90 5.31
CA GLY A 286 -11.00 -13.71 6.35
C GLY A 286 -10.22 -14.95 6.82
N GLY A 287 -8.93 -15.09 6.48
CA GLY A 287 -7.99 -16.07 7.02
C GLY A 287 -8.19 -17.51 6.60
N ILE A 288 -9.35 -17.92 6.09
CA ILE A 288 -9.65 -19.32 5.76
C ILE A 288 -10.59 -19.37 4.56
N GLY A 289 -10.04 -19.72 3.40
CA GLY A 289 -10.69 -19.82 2.10
C GLY A 289 -9.66 -20.32 1.07
N THR A 290 -10.04 -20.46 -0.20
CA THR A 290 -9.09 -20.68 -1.31
C THR A 290 -9.14 -19.46 -2.22
N GLY A 291 -8.03 -18.93 -2.73
CA GLY A 291 -8.05 -17.80 -3.68
C GLY A 291 -8.33 -16.41 -3.09
N LEU A 292 -8.43 -16.26 -1.75
CA LEU A 292 -8.55 -14.97 -1.08
C LEU A 292 -7.34 -14.08 -1.37
N THR A 293 -7.54 -12.85 -1.82
CA THR A 293 -6.43 -11.92 -2.17
C THR A 293 -6.43 -10.70 -1.27
N ALA A 294 -5.37 -10.49 -0.50
CA ALA A 294 -5.28 -9.35 0.41
C ALA A 294 -5.22 -8.03 -0.36
N ILE A 295 -4.25 -7.88 -1.26
CA ILE A 295 -4.09 -6.66 -2.08
C ILE A 295 -3.82 -7.05 -3.54
N GLN A 296 -4.55 -6.43 -4.45
CA GLN A 296 -4.27 -6.47 -5.88
C GLN A 296 -3.94 -5.08 -6.41
N LEU A 297 -2.76 -4.94 -7.00
CA LEU A 297 -2.32 -3.77 -7.72
C LEU A 297 -2.43 -4.03 -9.22
N ASN A 298 -3.24 -3.22 -9.89
CA ASN A 298 -3.64 -3.42 -11.26
C ASN A 298 -3.31 -2.18 -12.09
N ARG A 299 -2.41 -2.30 -13.07
CA ARG A 299 -1.82 -1.18 -13.81
C ARG A 299 -1.26 -0.08 -12.90
N CYS A 300 -0.61 -0.48 -11.81
CA CYS A 300 0.03 0.47 -10.89
C CYS A 300 1.50 0.68 -11.27
N ASN A 301 1.94 1.90 -11.52
CA ASN A 301 3.28 2.16 -12.05
C ASN A 301 4.04 3.21 -11.24
N MET A 302 5.33 2.98 -11.04
CA MET A 302 6.22 3.93 -10.34
C MET A 302 5.72 4.34 -8.95
N CYS A 303 4.95 3.47 -8.29
CA CYS A 303 4.44 3.71 -6.95
C CYS A 303 5.44 3.21 -5.89
N SER A 304 5.38 3.78 -4.69
CA SER A 304 6.28 3.40 -3.60
C SER A 304 5.63 3.48 -2.22
N GLY A 305 6.27 2.91 -1.20
CA GLY A 305 5.86 3.06 0.20
C GLY A 305 5.79 1.75 0.98
N PHE A 306 4.79 1.60 1.85
CA PHE A 306 4.61 0.45 2.74
C PHE A 306 3.36 -0.35 2.38
N VAL A 307 3.50 -1.67 2.36
CA VAL A 307 2.42 -2.60 2.04
C VAL A 307 2.39 -3.71 3.09
N ALA A 308 1.30 -3.81 3.85
CA ALA A 308 1.07 -4.91 4.78
C ALA A 308 -0.08 -5.78 4.28
N VAL A 309 0.15 -7.09 4.16
CA VAL A 309 -0.85 -8.04 3.70
C VAL A 309 -0.99 -9.18 4.69
N GLY A 310 -2.23 -9.47 5.08
CA GLY A 310 -2.51 -10.45 6.11
C GLY A 310 -3.73 -11.31 5.82
N ASN A 311 -3.76 -12.50 6.43
CA ASN A 311 -4.97 -13.33 6.53
C ASN A 311 -5.64 -13.67 5.17
N GLY A 312 -4.89 -13.66 4.07
CA GLY A 312 -5.34 -14.09 2.74
C GLY A 312 -4.74 -15.44 2.34
N ASN A 313 -5.15 -15.99 1.19
CA ASN A 313 -4.38 -17.03 0.53
C ASN A 313 -3.22 -16.40 -0.24
N ASN A 314 -3.53 -15.36 -0.99
CA ASN A 314 -2.61 -14.57 -1.78
C ASN A 314 -2.38 -13.25 -1.05
N GLY A 315 -1.12 -12.84 -0.93
CA GLY A 315 -0.73 -11.56 -0.34
C GLY A 315 -0.87 -10.43 -1.35
N LEU A 316 0.27 -10.03 -1.92
CA LEU A 316 0.38 -8.94 -2.88
C LEU A 316 0.37 -9.49 -4.32
N VAL A 317 -0.63 -9.07 -5.10
CA VAL A 317 -0.80 -9.50 -6.49
C VAL A 317 -0.60 -8.32 -7.43
N PHE A 318 0.29 -8.48 -8.41
CA PHE A 318 0.53 -7.50 -9.48
C PHE A 318 -0.12 -7.98 -10.79
N SER A 319 -0.86 -7.10 -11.47
CA SER A 319 -1.54 -7.41 -12.75
C SER A 319 -1.56 -6.24 -13.74
N ASN A 320 -1.72 -6.54 -15.03
CA ASN A 320 -1.95 -5.60 -16.15
C ASN A 320 -0.98 -4.40 -16.17
N TYR A 321 0.28 -4.63 -16.54
CA TYR A 321 1.28 -3.57 -16.67
C TYR A 321 1.50 -2.83 -15.34
N THR A 322 1.78 -3.59 -14.28
CA THR A 322 2.16 -3.05 -12.98
C THR A 322 3.68 -3.07 -12.85
N ASN A 323 4.33 -1.93 -13.07
CA ASN A 323 5.78 -1.85 -13.34
C ASN A 323 6.49 -0.73 -12.58
N GLY A 324 7.75 -0.96 -12.21
CA GLY A 324 8.62 0.08 -11.66
C GLY A 324 8.27 0.48 -10.23
N ASN A 325 7.52 -0.32 -9.49
CA ASN A 325 7.11 -0.01 -8.13
C ASN A 325 8.20 -0.40 -7.11
N SER A 326 8.23 0.26 -5.95
CA SER A 326 9.21 0.00 -4.88
C SER A 326 8.57 0.06 -3.49
N PHE A 327 8.35 -1.08 -2.84
CA PHE A 327 7.65 -1.15 -1.55
C PHE A 327 8.48 -1.79 -0.45
N ALA A 328 8.35 -1.34 0.80
CA ALA A 328 8.62 -2.18 1.95
C ALA A 328 7.39 -3.01 2.27
N ALA A 329 7.56 -4.31 2.54
CA ALA A 329 6.43 -5.21 2.69
C ALA A 329 6.49 -6.08 3.94
N ASP A 330 5.35 -6.22 4.61
CA ASP A 330 5.13 -7.21 5.66
C ASP A 330 4.01 -8.16 5.21
N ILE A 331 4.36 -9.41 4.94
CA ILE A 331 3.52 -10.39 4.23
C ILE A 331 3.32 -11.63 5.09
N GLU A 332 2.11 -11.76 5.63
CA GLU A 332 1.67 -12.89 6.45
C GLU A 332 0.36 -13.51 5.93
N VAL A 333 0.48 -14.40 4.96
CA VAL A 333 -0.65 -15.06 4.29
C VAL A 333 -0.52 -16.57 4.31
N LEU A 334 -1.53 -17.32 3.85
CA LEU A 334 -1.51 -18.78 3.94
C LEU A 334 -0.80 -19.48 2.78
N THR A 335 -1.00 -18.99 1.55
CA THR A 335 -0.63 -19.75 0.35
C THR A 335 0.54 -19.10 -0.37
N THR A 336 0.36 -17.94 -0.99
CA THR A 336 1.39 -17.30 -1.79
C THR A 336 1.60 -15.84 -1.39
N GLY A 337 2.83 -15.46 -1.06
CA GLY A 337 3.15 -14.10 -0.61
C GLY A 337 3.00 -13.06 -1.71
N ILE A 338 3.81 -13.18 -2.77
CA ILE A 338 3.82 -12.26 -3.92
C ILE A 338 3.44 -13.01 -5.18
N ILE A 339 2.58 -12.42 -6.02
CA ILE A 339 2.19 -12.98 -7.32
C ILE A 339 2.36 -11.93 -8.43
N GLN A 340 3.02 -12.28 -9.52
CA GLN A 340 3.01 -11.50 -10.77
C GLN A 340 2.26 -12.29 -11.84
N LEU A 341 1.10 -11.78 -12.26
CA LEU A 341 0.16 -12.53 -13.11
C LEU A 341 0.54 -12.58 -14.60
N ASP A 342 1.34 -11.63 -15.08
CA ASP A 342 1.68 -11.49 -16.50
C ASP A 342 3.02 -10.78 -16.72
N ALA A 343 3.60 -10.95 -17.90
CA ALA A 343 4.98 -10.56 -18.20
C ALA A 343 5.18 -9.03 -18.23
N THR A 344 4.08 -8.28 -18.29
CA THR A 344 4.12 -6.82 -18.23
C THR A 344 4.24 -6.30 -16.80
N CYS A 345 4.06 -7.17 -15.80
CA CYS A 345 4.36 -6.88 -14.41
C CYS A 345 5.87 -7.06 -14.15
N GLY A 346 6.67 -6.06 -14.50
CA GLY A 346 8.13 -6.10 -14.41
C GLY A 346 8.74 -5.00 -13.54
N SER A 347 10.04 -5.06 -13.32
CA SER A 347 10.84 -4.03 -12.62
C SER A 347 10.29 -3.59 -11.25
N ASN A 348 9.55 -4.47 -10.57
CA ASN A 348 9.05 -4.19 -9.23
C ASN A 348 10.13 -4.54 -8.21
N GLU A 349 10.21 -3.79 -7.12
CA GLU A 349 11.15 -4.02 -6.02
C GLU A 349 10.40 -4.10 -4.68
N ILE A 350 10.78 -5.09 -3.86
CA ILE A 350 10.43 -5.12 -2.44
C ILE A 350 11.70 -4.87 -1.62
N MET A 351 11.69 -3.81 -0.83
CA MET A 351 12.80 -3.33 -0.03
C MET A 351 12.48 -3.45 1.47
N CYS A 352 13.18 -4.33 2.17
CA CYS A 352 13.01 -4.59 3.60
C CYS A 352 11.64 -5.22 3.96
N GLY A 353 11.51 -5.59 5.23
CA GLY A 353 10.31 -6.21 5.80
C GLY A 353 10.39 -7.74 5.84
N ALA A 354 9.25 -8.42 5.77
CA ALA A 354 9.16 -9.86 5.96
C ALA A 354 8.17 -10.54 5.01
N ILE A 355 8.50 -11.76 4.60
CA ILE A 355 7.59 -12.73 3.99
C ILE A 355 7.64 -13.98 4.83
N SER A 356 6.54 -14.31 5.52
CA SER A 356 6.58 -15.40 6.49
C SER A 356 5.33 -16.25 6.61
N ASN A 357 5.53 -17.44 7.16
CA ASN A 357 4.50 -18.38 7.62
C ASN A 357 3.50 -18.83 6.53
N LEU A 358 4.01 -19.13 5.33
CA LEU A 358 3.19 -19.38 4.14
C LEU A 358 3.70 -20.58 3.30
N THR A 359 2.92 -21.00 2.30
CA THR A 359 3.31 -22.12 1.44
C THR A 359 4.40 -21.73 0.43
N ASN A 360 4.20 -20.67 -0.36
CA ASN A 360 5.09 -20.21 -1.42
C ASN A 360 5.41 -18.72 -1.26
N ALA A 361 6.67 -18.32 -1.13
CA ALA A 361 6.99 -16.89 -0.99
C ALA A 361 6.58 -16.09 -2.24
N ILE A 362 6.90 -16.63 -3.42
CA ILE A 362 6.75 -15.93 -4.69
C ILE A 362 6.15 -16.87 -5.73
N ASP A 363 5.17 -16.37 -6.47
CA ASP A 363 4.73 -16.92 -7.75
C ASP A 363 4.98 -15.90 -8.87
N ASN A 364 6.08 -16.11 -9.58
CA ASN A 364 6.47 -15.30 -10.74
C ASN A 364 6.44 -16.11 -12.05
N HIS A 365 5.52 -17.07 -12.16
CA HIS A 365 5.50 -18.00 -13.31
C HIS A 365 5.20 -17.30 -14.65
N ARG A 366 4.46 -16.19 -14.63
CA ARG A 366 4.10 -15.39 -15.81
C ARG A 366 4.67 -13.98 -15.78
N GLY A 367 5.27 -13.54 -14.68
CA GLY A 367 5.67 -12.16 -14.48
C GLY A 367 7.02 -11.78 -15.06
N GLY A 368 7.31 -10.48 -15.00
CA GLY A 368 8.59 -9.90 -15.39
C GLY A 368 9.62 -9.90 -14.25
N PRO A 369 10.65 -9.05 -14.34
CA PRO A 369 11.64 -8.92 -13.27
C PRO A 369 11.03 -8.45 -11.93
N LEU A 370 11.51 -9.03 -10.83
CA LEU A 370 11.16 -8.69 -9.45
C LEU A 370 12.45 -8.67 -8.62
N ARG A 371 12.72 -7.59 -7.91
CA ARG A 371 13.89 -7.50 -7.02
C ARG A 371 13.44 -7.55 -5.58
N LEU A 372 14.04 -8.40 -4.76
CA LEU A 372 13.85 -8.41 -3.32
C LEU A 372 15.17 -7.99 -2.66
N ARG A 373 15.14 -6.99 -1.80
CA ARG A 373 16.33 -6.44 -1.16
C ARG A 373 16.15 -6.35 0.35
N ASN A 374 17.09 -6.88 1.13
CA ASN A 374 17.07 -6.84 2.60
C ASN A 374 15.77 -7.37 3.24
N ILE A 375 15.09 -8.30 2.59
CA ILE A 375 13.83 -8.88 3.09
C ILE A 375 14.08 -10.14 3.91
N THR A 376 13.37 -10.30 5.01
CA THR A 376 13.42 -11.54 5.80
C THR A 376 12.44 -12.54 5.21
N ILE A 377 12.89 -13.73 4.81
CA ILE A 377 12.02 -14.81 4.34
C ILE A 377 12.10 -15.97 5.34
N GLY A 378 11.05 -16.18 6.13
CA GLY A 378 11.07 -17.13 7.24
C GLY A 378 9.81 -17.99 7.33
N GLY A 379 9.96 -19.28 7.68
CA GLY A 379 8.79 -20.16 7.85
C GLY A 379 7.99 -20.40 6.57
N VAL A 380 8.64 -20.29 5.40
CA VAL A 380 8.03 -20.60 4.09
C VAL A 380 8.32 -22.04 3.69
N LYS A 381 7.35 -22.76 3.09
CA LYS A 381 7.59 -24.14 2.61
C LYS A 381 8.42 -24.16 1.33
N ASN A 382 8.11 -23.27 0.39
CA ASN A 382 8.87 -23.06 -0.85
C ASN A 382 9.12 -21.57 -1.04
N ILE A 383 10.29 -21.21 -1.56
CA ILE A 383 10.53 -19.82 -2.02
C ILE A 383 9.72 -19.55 -3.28
N PHE A 384 9.67 -20.50 -4.22
CA PHE A 384 8.95 -20.36 -5.49
C PHE A 384 7.83 -21.39 -5.62
N ALA A 385 6.66 -20.96 -6.09
CA ALA A 385 5.50 -21.83 -6.30
C ALA A 385 5.70 -22.90 -7.40
N ASN A 386 6.52 -22.62 -8.42
CA ASN A 386 6.83 -23.57 -9.49
C ASN A 386 8.33 -23.60 -9.83
N PRO A 387 9.15 -24.34 -9.07
CA PRO A 387 10.60 -24.39 -9.26
C PRO A 387 11.05 -25.23 -10.48
N SER A 388 10.11 -25.80 -11.23
CA SER A 388 10.36 -26.79 -12.30
C SER A 388 9.74 -26.44 -13.65
N ALA A 389 9.19 -25.24 -13.85
CA ALA A 389 8.71 -24.81 -15.16
C ALA A 389 9.90 -24.77 -16.15
N THR A 390 9.91 -25.67 -17.13
CA THR A 390 11.02 -25.92 -18.07
C THR A 390 10.81 -25.30 -19.45
N ASP A 391 9.77 -24.49 -19.65
CA ASP A 391 9.36 -24.08 -20.98
C ASP A 391 10.11 -22.82 -21.44
N SER A 392 10.67 -22.90 -22.65
CA SER A 392 11.61 -21.97 -23.26
C SER A 392 10.96 -20.72 -23.86
N THR A 393 9.62 -20.62 -23.82
CA THR A 393 8.88 -19.41 -24.22
C THR A 393 8.70 -18.39 -23.09
N TRP A 394 9.36 -18.63 -21.94
CA TRP A 394 9.05 -18.02 -20.65
C TRP A 394 10.10 -16.97 -20.28
N GLY A 395 9.67 -15.75 -19.98
CA GLY A 395 10.49 -14.72 -19.33
C GLY A 395 10.75 -15.01 -17.82
N GLY A 396 10.35 -16.18 -17.34
CA GLY A 396 10.37 -16.55 -15.94
C GLY A 396 11.74 -17.01 -15.47
N HIS A 397 12.59 -16.07 -15.05
CA HIS A 397 13.54 -16.17 -13.92
C HIS A 397 14.07 -14.76 -13.57
N GLY A 398 13.17 -13.76 -13.54
CA GLY A 398 13.53 -12.37 -13.26
C GLY A 398 13.57 -12.00 -11.76
N VAL A 399 13.50 -12.98 -10.85
CA VAL A 399 13.59 -12.69 -9.41
C VAL A 399 15.05 -12.58 -9.00
N THR A 400 15.45 -11.43 -8.45
CA THR A 400 16.78 -11.22 -7.87
C THR A 400 16.63 -11.03 -6.36
N LEU A 401 17.37 -11.80 -5.57
CA LEU A 401 17.47 -11.65 -4.11
C LEU A 401 18.81 -10.97 -3.78
N ASP A 402 18.75 -9.71 -3.38
CA ASP A 402 19.92 -8.97 -2.92
C ASP A 402 19.97 -9.02 -1.41
N ASP A 403 20.88 -9.83 -0.89
CA ASP A 403 20.96 -10.08 0.53
C ASP A 403 22.26 -9.53 1.13
N ALA A 404 22.10 -8.75 2.19
CA ALA A 404 23.17 -8.42 3.12
C ALA A 404 23.06 -9.22 4.44
N GLY A 405 22.14 -10.19 4.57
CA GLY A 405 21.81 -10.77 5.88
C GLY A 405 21.41 -12.25 5.99
N GLN A 406 20.90 -12.95 4.97
CA GLN A 406 20.37 -14.32 5.13
C GLN A 406 20.72 -15.28 3.98
N ASN A 407 21.91 -15.87 4.04
CA ASN A 407 22.23 -17.09 3.32
C ASN A 407 21.09 -18.12 3.49
N PRO A 408 20.36 -18.51 2.42
CA PRO A 408 19.37 -19.57 2.54
C PRO A 408 20.11 -20.87 2.87
N THR A 409 20.02 -21.32 4.12
CA THR A 409 20.74 -22.49 4.67
C THR A 409 20.24 -23.84 4.12
N GLN A 410 19.52 -23.87 2.99
CA GLN A 410 18.99 -25.09 2.37
C GLN A 410 19.18 -25.15 0.84
N PHE A 411 20.21 -24.51 0.29
CA PHE A 411 20.72 -24.97 -0.99
C PHE A 411 21.65 -26.16 -0.72
N ASP A 412 21.14 -27.39 -0.81
CA ASP A 412 21.99 -28.58 -0.92
C ASP A 412 22.38 -28.70 -2.40
N PRO A 413 23.62 -28.32 -2.79
CA PRO A 413 24.03 -28.31 -4.19
C PRO A 413 24.17 -29.72 -4.78
N GLY A 414 23.92 -30.78 -4.00
CA GLY A 414 24.22 -32.15 -4.37
C GLY A 414 25.73 -32.38 -4.55
N GLY A 415 26.13 -33.64 -4.60
CA GLY A 415 27.49 -33.99 -4.99
C GLY A 415 27.82 -33.49 -6.40
N MET A 416 29.11 -33.40 -6.73
CA MET A 416 29.58 -32.99 -8.06
C MET A 416 28.82 -33.72 -9.19
N PRO A 417 28.31 -32.99 -10.20
CA PRO A 417 27.55 -33.62 -11.28
C PRO A 417 28.42 -34.57 -12.10
N ARG A 418 27.81 -35.62 -12.68
CA ARG A 418 28.51 -36.49 -13.64
C ARG A 418 28.94 -35.67 -14.87
N PRO A 419 30.01 -36.07 -15.58
CA PRO A 419 30.45 -35.37 -16.79
C PRO A 419 29.30 -35.16 -17.79
N ASN A 420 29.20 -33.95 -18.35
CA ASN A 420 28.17 -33.53 -19.31
C ASN A 420 26.73 -33.48 -18.79
N VAL A 421 26.52 -33.64 -17.47
CA VAL A 421 25.22 -33.36 -16.86
C VAL A 421 25.08 -31.85 -16.67
N TRP A 422 23.91 -31.32 -17.01
CA TRP A 422 23.57 -29.91 -16.81
C TRP A 422 22.92 -29.71 -15.44
N VAL A 423 23.44 -28.74 -14.69
CA VAL A 423 22.88 -28.27 -13.41
C VAL A 423 22.38 -26.83 -13.59
N LEU A 424 21.16 -26.56 -13.14
CA LEU A 424 20.52 -25.25 -13.23
C LEU A 424 20.73 -24.46 -11.95
N ASN A 425 21.10 -23.18 -12.06
CA ASN A 425 21.04 -22.25 -10.93
C ASN A 425 19.58 -21.92 -10.58
N LYS A 426 19.02 -22.67 -9.63
CA LYS A 426 17.66 -22.47 -9.10
C LYS A 426 17.58 -21.50 -7.92
N SER A 427 18.70 -20.90 -7.52
CA SER A 427 18.77 -20.12 -6.27
C SER A 427 18.10 -18.75 -6.34
N GLY A 428 17.76 -18.25 -7.53
CA GLY A 428 17.21 -16.89 -7.70
C GLY A 428 18.23 -15.77 -7.46
N GLN A 429 19.53 -16.09 -7.36
CA GLN A 429 20.61 -15.11 -7.25
C GLN A 429 21.88 -15.61 -7.96
N PRO A 430 22.85 -14.74 -8.28
CA PRO A 430 24.12 -15.16 -8.84
C PRO A 430 24.86 -16.08 -7.86
N GLN A 431 25.45 -17.15 -8.39
CA GLN A 431 26.15 -18.16 -7.60
C GLN A 431 27.61 -18.24 -8.04
N TRP A 432 28.51 -18.13 -7.09
CA TRP A 432 29.90 -18.54 -7.25
C TRP A 432 29.98 -20.07 -7.12
N ILE A 433 30.41 -20.73 -8.19
CA ILE A 433 30.70 -22.15 -8.19
C ILE A 433 32.19 -22.34 -8.01
N SER A 434 32.59 -23.04 -6.94
CA SER A 434 33.98 -23.40 -6.69
C SER A 434 34.20 -24.88 -6.99
N LEU A 435 35.26 -25.15 -7.77
CA LEU A 435 35.75 -26.48 -8.10
C LEU A 435 37.07 -26.73 -7.37
N PHE A 436 37.21 -27.93 -6.81
CA PHE A 436 38.43 -28.39 -6.18
C PHE A 436 38.81 -29.77 -6.70
N GLY A 437 40.10 -29.98 -6.90
CA GLY A 437 40.70 -31.27 -7.23
C GLY A 437 42.06 -31.44 -6.57
N PRO A 438 42.59 -32.66 -6.49
CA PRO A 438 43.93 -32.89 -5.96
C PRO A 438 44.97 -32.22 -6.86
N ASN A 439 46.05 -31.71 -6.25
CA ASN A 439 47.14 -31.00 -6.91
C ASN A 439 47.59 -31.72 -8.21
N GLY A 440 47.47 -31.03 -9.35
CA GLY A 440 48.08 -31.44 -10.61
C GLY A 440 47.12 -31.53 -11.80
N SER A 441 47.35 -30.65 -12.79
CA SER A 441 47.03 -30.73 -14.24
C SER A 441 45.63 -31.11 -14.73
N ASP A 442 44.66 -31.45 -13.86
CA ASP A 442 43.33 -31.87 -14.27
C ASP A 442 42.56 -30.68 -14.85
N ARG A 443 42.10 -30.82 -16.09
CA ARG A 443 41.35 -29.80 -16.81
C ARG A 443 39.86 -30.09 -16.74
N PHE A 444 39.10 -29.12 -16.26
CA PHE A 444 37.64 -29.07 -16.37
C PHE A 444 37.28 -28.22 -17.57
N GLU A 445 36.53 -28.78 -18.50
CA GLU A 445 35.82 -27.92 -19.46
C GLU A 445 34.49 -27.52 -18.81
N VAL A 446 34.30 -26.22 -18.63
CA VAL A 446 33.08 -25.65 -18.09
C VAL A 446 32.29 -25.08 -19.25
N TYR A 447 31.02 -25.48 -19.30
CA TYR A 447 30.06 -24.98 -20.26
C TYR A 447 28.98 -24.26 -19.47
N VAL A 448 28.90 -22.94 -19.62
CA VAL A 448 27.78 -22.15 -19.08
C VAL A 448 26.92 -21.76 -20.26
N ARG A 449 25.61 -21.97 -20.14
CA ARG A 449 24.66 -21.50 -21.14
C ARG A 449 23.49 -20.80 -20.49
N TYR A 450 23.08 -19.71 -21.13
CA TYR A 450 21.75 -19.18 -20.96
C TYR A 450 20.77 -19.96 -21.84
N TRP A 451 19.48 -19.92 -21.52
CA TRP A 451 18.44 -20.61 -22.30
C TRP A 451 18.36 -20.18 -23.78
N TRP A 452 18.93 -19.03 -24.16
CA TRP A 452 18.92 -18.44 -25.52
C TRP A 452 20.26 -18.56 -26.28
N ASP A 453 20.99 -19.66 -26.09
CA ASP A 453 22.06 -20.15 -26.98
C ASP A 453 23.43 -19.44 -26.93
N TYR A 454 23.66 -18.58 -25.94
CA TYR A 454 25.02 -18.12 -25.63
C TYR A 454 25.69 -19.15 -24.72
N SER A 455 26.46 -20.04 -25.34
CA SER A 455 27.35 -20.94 -24.62
C SER A 455 28.71 -20.26 -24.43
N SER A 456 29.07 -19.99 -23.18
CA SER A 456 30.46 -19.68 -22.84
C SER A 456 31.15 -20.99 -22.46
N LYS A 457 32.23 -21.29 -23.20
CA LYS A 457 33.10 -22.43 -22.93
C LYS A 457 34.38 -21.93 -22.28
N GLY A 458 34.65 -22.38 -21.07
CA GLY A 458 35.89 -22.15 -20.35
C GLY A 458 36.66 -23.45 -20.13
N VAL A 459 37.97 -23.36 -20.01
CA VAL A 459 38.79 -24.44 -19.45
C VAL A 459 39.35 -23.96 -18.14
N MET A 460 39.05 -24.68 -17.07
CA MET A 460 39.59 -24.44 -15.74
C MET A 460 40.57 -25.55 -15.38
N VAL A 461 41.71 -25.18 -14.81
CA VAL A 461 42.70 -26.15 -14.34
C VAL A 461 42.58 -26.26 -12.84
N ALA A 462 42.26 -27.45 -12.35
CA ALA A 462 42.23 -27.74 -10.92
C ALA A 462 43.65 -27.55 -10.36
N ASN A 463 43.77 -26.74 -9.31
CA ASN A 463 44.97 -26.69 -8.49
C ASN A 463 44.56 -26.87 -7.01
N SER A 464 45.52 -26.96 -6.09
CA SER A 464 45.22 -26.99 -4.64
C SER A 464 44.42 -25.78 -4.14
N SER A 465 44.35 -24.71 -4.91
CA SER A 465 43.53 -23.55 -4.63
C SER A 465 42.16 -23.64 -5.32
N PRO A 466 41.06 -23.24 -4.64
CA PRO A 466 39.74 -23.13 -5.26
C PRO A 466 39.79 -22.27 -6.51
N CYS A 467 39.33 -22.82 -7.64
CA CYS A 467 39.03 -22.03 -8.82
C CYS A 467 37.51 -22.05 -9.04
N GLY A 468 36.94 -20.91 -9.43
CA GLY A 468 35.50 -20.82 -9.62
C GLY A 468 35.07 -19.81 -10.68
N PHE A 469 33.77 -19.80 -10.91
CA PHE A 469 33.11 -18.94 -11.87
C PHE A 469 31.73 -18.59 -11.35
N ILE A 470 31.18 -17.49 -11.86
CA ILE A 470 29.86 -17.01 -11.48
C ILE A 470 28.87 -17.51 -12.51
N ILE A 471 27.72 -17.98 -12.05
CA ILE A 471 26.56 -18.17 -12.90
C ILE A 471 25.37 -17.37 -12.39
N GLN A 472 24.63 -16.78 -13.30
CA GLN A 472 23.43 -15.98 -13.05
C GLN A 472 22.23 -16.86 -12.71
N PRO A 473 21.15 -16.30 -12.13
CA PRO A 473 19.87 -16.99 -12.02
C PRO A 473 19.41 -17.52 -13.38
N GLY A 474 18.95 -18.77 -13.44
CA GLY A 474 18.46 -19.36 -14.69
C GLY A 474 19.54 -19.88 -15.65
N GLU A 475 20.82 -19.58 -15.41
CA GLU A 475 21.91 -20.18 -16.17
C GLU A 475 22.11 -21.65 -15.82
N LYS A 476 22.49 -22.44 -16.83
CA LYS A 476 22.85 -23.84 -16.67
C LYS A 476 24.34 -23.98 -16.81
N VAL A 477 24.92 -24.79 -15.95
CA VAL A 477 26.32 -25.17 -16.00
C VAL A 477 26.45 -26.66 -16.27
N SER A 478 27.40 -27.04 -17.10
CA SER A 478 27.88 -28.41 -17.21
C SER A 478 29.39 -28.44 -17.12
N ILE A 479 29.92 -29.50 -16.53
CA ILE A 479 31.35 -29.71 -16.40
C ILE A 479 31.68 -31.03 -17.07
N ASN A 480 32.73 -31.02 -17.89
CA ASN A 480 33.32 -32.21 -18.46
C ASN A 480 34.70 -32.43 -17.84
N TYR A 481 34.96 -33.66 -17.40
CA TYR A 481 36.23 -34.06 -16.78
C TYR A 481 36.50 -35.55 -16.97
N LYS A 482 37.78 -35.91 -17.06
CA LYS A 482 38.19 -37.32 -17.03
C LYS A 482 38.35 -37.76 -15.58
N LYS A 483 37.41 -38.57 -15.10
CA LYS A 483 37.49 -39.18 -13.77
C LYS A 483 38.73 -40.07 -13.71
N THR A 484 39.78 -39.61 -13.05
CA THR A 484 40.95 -40.44 -12.78
C THR A 484 40.64 -41.28 -11.54
N VAL A 485 40.87 -42.58 -11.62
CA VAL A 485 40.65 -43.50 -10.50
C VAL A 485 41.51 -43.02 -9.32
N ASN A 486 40.90 -42.92 -8.12
CA ASN A 486 41.49 -42.47 -6.85
C ASN A 486 41.64 -40.94 -6.62
N LYS A 487 41.03 -40.07 -7.45
CA LYS A 487 40.97 -38.63 -7.17
C LYS A 487 39.59 -38.21 -6.63
N VAL A 488 39.57 -37.43 -5.54
CA VAL A 488 38.36 -36.83 -4.96
C VAL A 488 38.23 -35.41 -5.50
N TYR A 489 37.17 -35.15 -6.26
CA TYR A 489 36.79 -33.81 -6.71
C TYR A 489 35.67 -33.29 -5.82
N SER A 490 35.68 -32.00 -5.52
CA SER A 490 34.57 -31.36 -4.81
C SER A 490 34.08 -30.12 -5.56
N TRP A 491 32.81 -29.83 -5.32
CA TRP A 491 32.00 -28.82 -5.98
C TRP A 491 31.21 -28.14 -4.87
N SER A 492 31.22 -26.81 -4.84
CA SER A 492 30.47 -26.04 -3.86
C SER A 492 29.87 -24.80 -4.49
N TRP A 493 28.70 -24.42 -4.01
CA TRP A 493 27.94 -23.26 -4.44
C TRP A 493 27.94 -22.26 -3.31
N ARG A 494 28.21 -21.00 -3.64
CA ARG A 494 28.16 -19.90 -2.70
C ARG A 494 27.41 -18.75 -3.35
N PRO A 495 26.42 -18.15 -2.67
CA PRO A 495 25.86 -16.89 -3.10
C PRO A 495 26.95 -15.83 -3.29
N MET A 496 26.84 -15.05 -4.35
CA MET A 496 27.65 -13.84 -4.55
C MET A 496 27.03 -12.70 -3.73
N LEU A 497 27.83 -12.12 -2.83
CA LEU A 497 27.48 -10.92 -2.07
C LEU A 497 27.62 -9.64 -2.90
#